data_AF-A0A0P4WF24-F1
#
_entry.id   AF-A0A0P4WF24-F1
#
_cell.length_a   1.000
_cell.length_b   1.000
_cell.length_c   1.000
_cell.angle_alpha   90.00
_cell.angle_beta   90.00
_cell.angle_gamma   90.00
#
_symmetry.space_group_name_H-M   'P 1'
#
loop_
_entity.id
_entity.type
_entity.pdbx_description
1 polymer ?
#
loop_
_entity_poly.entity_id
_entity_poly.type
_entity_poly.pdbx_seq_one_letter_code
_entity_poly.pdbx_strand_id
1 'polypeptide(L)'
;MMVLHPRTARVLVRRVFLTEEPYTWWADLVWWMRRVVPGRVVVLAAGDRASVGLRHARVLFQHLGSVSIPFLGYDTSWSWAFVKGGRTIYETVVRGPLMSHVSAHISYANETDYLTNLNRTAAMGTRKYARASGSQHP
;
A
#
# COMPACT_ATOMS: atom_id res chain seq x y z
N MET A 1 5.43 4.46 -0.47
CA MET A 1 6.74 3.76 -0.30
C MET A 1 6.92 3.37 1.16
N MET A 2 7.34 2.14 1.40
CA MET A 2 7.73 1.63 2.70
C MET A 2 9.08 0.90 2.57
N VAL A 3 9.98 1.11 3.52
CA VAL A 3 11.27 0.42 3.61
C VAL A 3 11.29 -0.39 4.88
N LEU A 4 11.61 -1.67 4.76
CA LEU A 4 11.58 -2.64 5.84
C LEU A 4 12.98 -3.17 6.14
N HIS A 5 13.20 -3.50 7.41
CA HIS A 5 14.34 -4.30 7.81
C HIS A 5 14.16 -5.75 7.31
N PRO A 6 15.12 -6.34 6.57
CA PRO A 6 14.91 -7.60 5.83
C PRO A 6 14.67 -8.81 6.73
N ARG A 7 15.20 -8.81 7.97
CA ARG A 7 15.07 -9.94 8.90
C ARG A 7 13.93 -9.81 9.90
N THR A 8 13.57 -8.57 10.24
CA THR A 8 12.64 -8.30 11.36
C THR A 8 11.33 -7.70 10.88
N ALA A 9 11.20 -7.42 9.58
CA ALA A 9 10.07 -6.75 8.96
C ALA A 9 9.68 -5.40 9.58
N ARG A 10 10.52 -4.82 10.45
CA ARG A 10 10.27 -3.51 11.05
C ARG A 10 10.29 -2.42 9.99
N VAL A 11 9.30 -1.55 10.02
CA VAL A 11 9.23 -0.38 9.14
C VAL A 11 10.28 0.63 9.56
N LEU A 12 11.22 0.90 8.65
CA LEU A 12 12.28 1.89 8.84
C LEU A 12 11.86 3.26 8.30
N VAL A 13 11.17 3.26 7.16
CA VAL A 13 10.70 4.48 6.50
C VAL A 13 9.33 4.22 5.91
N ARG A 14 8.42 5.19 6.08
CA ARG A 14 7.13 5.23 5.37
C ARG A 14 6.95 6.63 4.80
N ARG A 15 6.73 6.72 3.48
CA ARG A 15 6.54 7.97 2.74
C ARG A 15 5.47 7.83 1.68
N VAL A 16 4.72 8.91 1.46
CA VAL A 16 3.75 9.07 0.38
C VAL A 16 4.29 10.12 -0.58
N PHE A 17 4.17 9.86 -1.88
CA PHE A 17 4.59 10.78 -2.93
C PHE A 17 3.39 11.00 -3.85
N LEU A 18 3.02 12.27 -4.07
CA LEU A 18 1.91 12.65 -4.93
C LEU A 18 2.36 12.70 -6.39
N THR A 19 2.65 11.53 -6.96
CA THR A 19 3.19 11.41 -8.32
C THR A 19 2.17 11.68 -9.42
N GLU A 20 0.94 12.07 -9.09
CA GLU A 20 -0.06 12.56 -10.04
C GLU A 20 0.17 14.05 -10.41
N GLU A 21 0.83 14.82 -9.55
CA GLU A 21 1.12 16.22 -9.83
C GLU A 21 2.26 16.37 -10.85
N PRO A 22 2.11 17.26 -11.84
CA PRO A 22 3.17 17.49 -12.80
C PRO A 22 4.38 18.17 -12.14
N TYR A 23 5.57 17.75 -12.58
CA TYR A 23 6.88 18.42 -12.44
C TYR A 23 7.86 18.05 -11.31
N THR A 24 7.52 17.41 -10.19
CA THR A 24 8.56 17.21 -9.12
C THR A 24 8.48 15.95 -8.27
N TRP A 25 7.29 15.47 -7.92
CA TRP A 25 7.17 14.44 -6.86
C TRP A 25 7.75 13.07 -7.24
N TRP A 26 7.83 12.76 -8.54
CA TRP A 26 8.54 11.57 -9.01
C TRP A 26 10.06 11.68 -8.78
N ALA A 27 10.62 12.88 -8.83
CA ALA A 27 12.04 13.13 -8.60
C ALA A 27 12.39 12.96 -7.11
N ASP A 28 11.49 13.34 -6.20
CA ASP A 28 11.64 13.08 -4.76
C ASP A 28 11.59 11.59 -4.44
N LEU A 29 10.66 10.85 -5.07
CA LEU A 29 10.64 9.40 -4.97
C LEU A 29 11.97 8.79 -5.46
N VAL A 30 12.48 9.24 -6.61
CA VAL A 30 13.79 8.81 -7.14
C VAL A 30 14.93 9.16 -6.17
N TRP A 31 14.91 10.36 -5.60
CA TRP A 31 15.92 10.85 -4.64
C TRP A 31 15.97 9.98 -3.38
N TRP A 32 14.80 9.61 -2.86
CA TRP A 32 14.67 8.70 -1.73
C TRP A 32 15.12 7.29 -2.11
N MET A 33 14.64 6.79 -3.25
CA MET A 33 14.97 5.45 -3.74
C MET A 33 16.47 5.27 -3.92
N ARG A 34 17.21 6.28 -4.39
CA ARG A 34 18.67 6.22 -4.52
C ARG A 34 19.39 6.07 -3.17
N ARG A 35 18.85 6.65 -2.09
CA ARG A 35 19.45 6.62 -0.74
C ARG A 35 19.10 5.40 0.10
N VAL A 36 18.07 4.63 -0.26
CA VAL A 36 17.79 3.36 0.42
C VAL A 36 19.03 2.46 0.32
N VAL A 37 19.51 1.90 1.42
CA VAL A 37 20.68 1.01 1.40
C VAL A 37 20.33 -0.30 0.66
N PRO A 38 21.23 -0.87 -0.16
CA PRO A 38 21.03 -2.21 -0.73
C PRO A 38 20.75 -3.26 0.35
N GLY A 39 19.99 -4.32 0.01
CA GLY A 39 19.58 -5.38 0.93
C GLY A 39 18.35 -5.03 1.80
N ARG A 40 17.81 -3.81 1.71
CA ARG A 40 16.52 -3.47 2.32
C ARG A 40 15.36 -3.97 1.46
N VAL A 41 14.28 -4.39 2.11
CA VAL A 41 13.02 -4.69 1.42
C VAL A 41 12.28 -3.37 1.22
N VAL A 42 11.88 -3.09 -0.01
CA VAL A 42 11.12 -1.89 -0.37
C VAL A 42 9.78 -2.34 -0.90
N VAL A 43 8.71 -1.69 -0.42
CA VAL A 43 7.35 -1.87 -0.92
C VAL A 43 6.86 -0.54 -1.49
N LEU A 44 6.47 -0.58 -2.76
CA LEU A 44 5.82 0.50 -3.47
C LEU A 44 4.38 0.10 -3.78
N ALA A 45 3.48 1.07 -3.64
CA ALA A 45 2.10 0.97 -4.05
C ALA A 45 1.70 2.33 -4.62
N ALA A 46 1.05 2.30 -5.78
CA ALA A 46 0.57 3.45 -6.52
C ALA A 46 -0.86 3.20 -6.98
N GLY A 47 -1.72 4.18 -6.78
CA GLY A 47 -3.09 4.18 -7.32
C GLY A 47 -3.13 4.57 -8.79
N ASP A 48 -4.33 4.50 -9.35
CA ASP A 48 -4.70 4.81 -10.74
C ASP A 48 -4.06 6.09 -11.30
N ARG A 49 -4.14 7.22 -10.59
CA ARG A 49 -3.57 8.51 -11.07
C ARG A 49 -2.07 8.66 -10.83
N ALA A 50 -1.56 7.98 -9.79
CA ALA A 50 -0.16 8.08 -9.39
C ALA A 50 0.79 7.40 -10.39
N SER A 51 0.28 6.44 -11.19
CA SER A 51 1.03 5.72 -12.21
C SER A 51 1.61 6.60 -13.33
N VAL A 52 0.99 7.76 -13.58
CA VAL A 52 1.36 8.68 -14.66
C VAL A 52 2.74 9.30 -14.41
N GLY A 53 2.96 9.91 -13.24
CA GLY A 53 4.27 10.50 -12.93
C GLY A 53 5.37 9.45 -12.73
N LEU A 54 5.02 8.20 -12.45
CA LEU A 54 5.99 7.12 -12.38
C LEU A 54 6.65 6.80 -13.73
N ARG A 55 6.04 7.19 -14.86
CA ARG A 55 6.64 7.03 -16.19
C ARG A 55 7.96 7.77 -16.33
N HIS A 56 8.12 8.92 -15.66
CA HIS A 56 9.39 9.67 -15.66
C HIS A 56 10.50 8.95 -14.88
N ALA A 57 10.12 8.17 -13.86
CA ALA A 57 11.04 7.35 -13.06
C ALA A 57 11.25 5.94 -13.62
N ARG A 58 10.66 5.59 -14.78
CA ARG A 58 10.64 4.23 -15.32
C ARG A 58 12.03 3.59 -15.44
N VAL A 59 13.02 4.37 -15.89
CA VAL A 59 14.38 3.88 -16.12
C VAL A 59 15.00 3.39 -14.82
N LEU A 60 14.80 4.12 -13.71
CA LEU A 60 15.27 3.70 -12.40
C LEU A 60 14.60 2.40 -11.96
N PHE A 61 13.28 2.32 -12.10
CA PHE A 61 12.54 1.15 -11.64
C PHE A 61 12.80 -0.09 -12.49
N GLN A 62 13.02 0.05 -13.79
CA GLN A 62 13.50 -1.03 -14.66
C GLN A 62 14.86 -1.55 -14.21
N HIS A 63 15.81 -0.65 -13.92
CA HIS A 63 17.13 -1.04 -13.39
C HIS A 63 17.04 -1.76 -12.04
N LEU A 64 16.04 -1.43 -11.22
CA LEU A 64 15.78 -2.09 -9.95
C LEU A 64 15.02 -3.43 -10.11
N GLY A 65 14.59 -3.78 -11.32
CA GLY A 65 13.96 -5.07 -11.63
C GLY A 65 12.45 -5.07 -11.74
N SER A 66 11.80 -3.90 -11.86
CA SER A 66 10.37 -3.83 -12.18
C SER A 66 10.15 -4.18 -13.65
N VAL A 67 9.27 -5.15 -13.89
CA VAL A 67 8.88 -5.60 -15.23
C VAL A 67 7.64 -4.83 -15.70
N SER A 68 6.79 -4.43 -14.76
CA SER A 68 5.48 -3.83 -15.07
C SER A 68 5.54 -2.32 -15.29
N ILE A 69 6.58 -1.63 -14.79
CA ILE A 69 6.69 -0.16 -14.86
C ILE A 69 6.53 0.44 -16.27
N PRO A 70 7.01 -0.18 -17.38
CA PRO A 70 6.87 0.41 -18.71
C PRO A 70 5.43 0.37 -19.23
N PHE A 71 4.60 -0.49 -18.65
CA PHE A 71 3.24 -0.80 -19.11
C PHE A 71 2.16 -0.15 -18.25
N LEU A 72 2.52 0.71 -17.29
CA LEU A 72 1.55 1.39 -16.44
C LEU A 72 0.73 2.42 -17.23
N GLY A 73 -0.60 2.29 -17.12
CA GLY A 73 -1.61 3.15 -17.73
C GLY A 73 -2.22 4.13 -16.74
N TYR A 74 -3.00 5.09 -17.25
CA TYR A 74 -3.72 6.10 -16.46
C TYR A 74 -4.79 5.52 -15.52
N ASP A 75 -5.15 4.26 -15.73
CA ASP A 75 -6.21 3.52 -15.05
C ASP A 75 -5.63 2.34 -14.25
N THR A 76 -4.33 2.30 -14.01
CA THR A 76 -3.68 1.14 -13.38
C THR A 76 -3.20 1.44 -11.98
N SER A 77 -3.63 0.62 -11.02
CA SER A 77 -2.95 0.49 -9.74
C SER A 77 -1.77 -0.46 -9.88
N TRP A 78 -0.67 -0.16 -9.20
CA TRP A 78 0.55 -0.95 -9.23
C TRP A 78 1.08 -1.15 -7.82
N SER A 79 1.48 -2.36 -7.48
CA SER A 79 2.23 -2.61 -6.25
C SER A 79 3.39 -3.55 -6.50
N TRP A 80 4.49 -3.29 -5.81
CA TRP A 80 5.75 -3.95 -6.05
C TRP A 80 6.55 -4.03 -4.76
N ALA A 81 6.96 -5.25 -4.39
CA ALA A 81 7.91 -5.47 -3.31
C ALA A 81 9.17 -6.14 -3.83
N PHE A 82 10.32 -5.66 -3.39
CA PHE A 82 11.61 -6.15 -3.85
C PHE A 82 12.70 -5.91 -2.80
N VAL A 83 13.81 -6.64 -2.93
CA VAL A 83 15.05 -6.35 -2.20
C VAL A 83 15.89 -5.41 -3.05
N LYS A 84 16.19 -4.21 -2.55
CA LYS A 84 17.00 -3.25 -3.31
C LYS A 84 18.40 -3.81 -3.59
N GLY A 85 18.82 -3.79 -4.86
CA GLY A 85 20.07 -4.39 -5.31
C GLY A 85 20.04 -5.93 -5.38
N GLY A 86 18.85 -6.52 -5.23
CA GLY A 86 18.61 -7.96 -5.31
C GLY A 86 17.50 -8.26 -6.31
N ARG A 87 16.43 -8.89 -5.84
CA ARG A 87 15.34 -9.40 -6.69
C ARG A 87 13.98 -8.82 -6.33
N THR A 88 13.08 -8.84 -7.31
CA THR A 88 11.64 -8.71 -7.08
C THR A 88 11.13 -9.88 -6.25
N ILE A 89 10.30 -9.59 -5.24
CA ILE A 89 9.59 -10.58 -4.42
C ILE A 89 8.22 -10.83 -5.03
N TYR A 90 7.48 -9.74 -5.29
CA TYR A 90 6.24 -9.78 -6.06
C TYR A 90 6.05 -8.43 -6.77
N GLU A 91 5.36 -8.47 -7.90
CA GLU A 91 4.90 -7.29 -8.61
C GLU A 91 3.51 -7.57 -9.16
N THR A 92 2.59 -6.62 -9.05
CA THR A 92 1.24 -6.75 -9.59
C THR A 92 0.72 -5.42 -10.12
N VAL A 93 -0.08 -5.53 -11.18
CA VAL A 93 -0.80 -4.42 -11.79
C VAL A 93 -2.26 -4.80 -11.82
N VAL A 94 -3.12 -3.91 -11.33
CA VAL A 94 -4.57 -4.02 -11.42
C VAL A 94 -5.04 -2.89 -12.30
N ARG A 95 -5.73 -3.21 -13.40
CA ARG A 95 -6.42 -2.21 -14.20
C ARG A 95 -7.77 -1.93 -13.55
N GLY A 96 -8.01 -0.68 -13.18
CA GLY A 96 -9.31 -0.21 -12.75
C GLY A 96 -10.30 -0.22 -13.92
N PRO A 97 -11.61 -0.25 -13.65
CA PRO A 97 -12.60 0.01 -14.69
C PRO A 97 -12.35 1.41 -15.26
N LEU A 98 -12.51 1.60 -16.59
CA LEU A 98 -12.65 2.94 -17.16
C LEU A 98 -13.79 3.62 -16.36
N MET A 99 -13.42 4.55 -15.47
CA MET A 99 -14.32 5.16 -14.49
C MET A 99 -14.90 4.21 -13.43
N SER A 100 -14.11 3.83 -12.42
CA SER A 100 -14.59 3.84 -11.04
C SER A 100 -13.42 3.90 -10.06
N HIS A 101 -13.55 4.79 -9.08
CA HIS A 101 -12.63 4.97 -7.96
C HIS A 101 -12.56 3.69 -7.11
N VAL A 102 -11.77 2.71 -7.53
CA VAL A 102 -11.31 1.66 -6.64
C VAL A 102 -9.90 2.03 -6.25
N SER A 103 -9.81 2.91 -5.24
CA SER A 103 -8.59 2.98 -4.44
C SER A 103 -8.33 1.56 -3.95
N ALA A 104 -7.25 0.94 -4.42
CA ALA A 104 -6.67 -0.23 -3.78
C ALA A 104 -6.25 0.21 -2.38
N HIS A 105 -7.21 0.22 -1.45
CA HIS A 105 -6.97 0.38 -0.03
C HIS A 105 -6.22 -0.87 0.42
N ILE A 106 -4.89 -0.77 0.42
CA ILE A 106 -4.08 -1.63 1.27
C ILE A 106 -4.34 -1.14 2.70
N SER A 107 -5.37 -1.72 3.32
CA SER A 107 -5.66 -1.52 4.73
C SER A 107 -4.52 -2.14 5.53
N TYR A 108 -3.67 -1.28 6.08
CA TYR A 108 -2.85 -1.68 7.21
C TYR A 108 -3.83 -1.79 8.38
N ALA A 109 -4.08 -3.01 8.86
CA ALA A 109 -4.71 -3.17 10.16
C ALA A 109 -3.71 -2.63 11.19
N ASN A 110 -3.94 -1.40 11.66
CA ASN A 110 -3.24 -0.93 12.84
C ASN A 110 -3.76 -1.72 14.04
N GLU A 111 -2.91 -1.95 15.04
CA GLU A 111 -3.31 -2.64 16.29
C GLU A 111 -4.53 -1.97 16.95
N THR A 112 -4.69 -0.67 16.76
CA THR A 112 -5.88 0.11 17.13
C THR A 112 -7.16 -0.32 16.41
N ASP A 113 -7.09 -0.74 15.15
CA ASP A 113 -8.26 -1.23 14.41
C ASP A 113 -8.68 -2.63 14.90
N TYR A 114 -7.72 -3.46 15.30
CA TYR A 114 -8.00 -4.74 15.95
C TYR A 114 -8.73 -4.56 17.28
N LEU A 115 -8.24 -3.66 18.16
CA LEU A 115 -8.86 -3.41 19.46
C LEU A 115 -10.23 -2.72 19.33
N THR A 116 -10.40 -1.83 18.34
CA THR A 116 -11.69 -1.18 18.08
C THR A 116 -12.72 -2.18 17.55
N ASN A 117 -12.31 -3.10 16.68
CA ASN A 117 -13.18 -4.16 16.17
C ASN A 117 -13.47 -5.22 17.23
N LEU A 118 -12.51 -5.57 18.10
CA LEU A 118 -12.75 -6.48 19.22
C LEU A 118 -13.78 -5.89 20.19
N ASN A 119 -13.66 -4.61 20.53
CA ASN A 119 -14.59 -3.92 21.43
C ASN A 119 -15.99 -3.74 20.80
N ARG A 120 -16.08 -3.52 19.48
CA ARG A 120 -17.38 -3.51 18.78
C ARG A 120 -18.05 -4.87 18.78
N THR A 121 -17.29 -5.95 18.55
CA THR A 121 -17.82 -7.32 18.55
C THR A 121 -18.25 -7.74 19.96
N ALA A 122 -17.49 -7.36 20.99
CA ALA A 122 -17.85 -7.57 22.39
C ALA A 122 -19.12 -6.78 22.78
N ALA A 123 -19.22 -5.50 22.39
CA ALA A 123 -20.39 -4.67 22.64
C ALA A 123 -21.67 -5.17 21.94
N MET A 124 -21.55 -5.72 20.72
CA MET A 124 -22.65 -6.37 20.00
C MET A 124 -23.08 -7.69 20.66
N GLY A 125 -22.12 -8.46 21.20
CA GLY A 125 -22.39 -9.66 21.99
C GLY A 125 -23.22 -9.36 23.24
N THR A 126 -22.85 -8.34 24.00
CA THR A 126 -23.60 -7.92 25.22
C THR A 126 -25.01 -7.40 24.93
N ARG A 127 -25.25 -6.76 23.77
CA ARG A 127 -26.62 -6.32 23.40
C ARG A 127 -27.55 -7.49 23.02
N LYS A 128 -27.02 -8.60 22.52
CA LYS A 128 -27.83 -9.79 22.21
C LYS A 128 -28.27 -10.54 23.47
N TYR A 129 -27.49 -10.52 24.55
CA TYR A 129 -27.88 -11.14 25.82
C TYR A 129 -28.77 -10.25 26.70
N ALA A 130 -28.62 -8.92 26.66
CA ALA A 130 -29.49 -8.02 27.42
C ALA A 130 -30.93 -7.92 26.88
N ARG A 131 -31.16 -8.25 25.60
CA ARG A 131 -32.52 -8.24 25.00
C ARG A 131 -33.26 -9.57 25.16
N ALA A 132 -32.58 -10.63 25.61
CA ALA A 132 -33.16 -11.96 25.79
C ALA A 132 -33.65 -12.23 27.23
N SER A 133 -33.34 -11.36 28.20
CA SER A 133 -33.73 -11.54 29.62
C SER A 133 -34.91 -10.67 30.07
N GLY A 134 -35.64 -10.04 29.13
CA GLY A 134 -36.66 -9.03 29.44
C GLY A 134 -38.12 -9.41 29.22
N SER A 135 -38.46 -10.68 28.97
CA SER A 135 -39.86 -11.08 28.79
C SER A 135 -40.15 -12.48 29.34
N GLN A 136 -40.27 -12.60 30.66
CA GLN A 136 -41.03 -13.67 31.30
C GLN A 136 -41.87 -13.11 32.47
N HIS A 137 -43.18 -13.04 32.21
CA HIS A 137 -44.33 -13.18 33.13
C HIS A 137 -44.59 -12.12 34.22
N PRO A 138 -45.86 -12.00 34.69
CA PRO A 138 -47.05 -12.82 34.42
C PRO A 138 -48.07 -12.19 33.45
#